data_AF-A0A1Z4RT57-F1
#
_entry.id   AF-A0A1Z4RT57-F1
#
_cell.length_a   1.000
_cell.length_b   1.000
_cell.length_c   1.000
_cell.angle_alpha   90.00
_cell.angle_beta   90.00
_cell.angle_gamma   90.00
#
_symmetry.space_group_name_H-M   'P 1'
#
loop_
_entity.id
_entity.type
_entity.pdbx_description
1 polymer ?
#
loop_
_entity_poly.entity_id
_entity_poly.type
_entity_poly.pdbx_seq_one_letter_code
_entity_poly.pdbx_strand_id
1 'polypeptide(L)'
;MMLLLKILPKFLIETTNNYQLDQARKRHQNLPKTQHDKFRLLAEHDYQEACIIAQERYSDLAKMLRAVVREHYVSGEQNKINTIIICLIDILASKASIFPDMEYENVWYIDHYDLIELARNMGVGDETLPHWQEELNLYNRYLEISSSDLVQILLDLSEEALIDPYQFGADIDQWFRYIARETLKSRRRLFRYRQKQSESYYISIRNLGIRDWENN
;
A
#
# COMPACT_ATOMS: atom_id res chain seq x y z
N MET A 1 2.64 -44.22 -18.28
CA MET A 1 1.79 -43.16 -17.72
C MET A 1 2.61 -42.36 -16.68
N MET A 2 3.47 -41.44 -17.14
CA MET A 2 4.36 -40.64 -16.28
C MET A 2 4.55 -39.23 -16.88
N LEU A 3 3.46 -38.49 -17.04
CA LEU A 3 3.52 -37.13 -17.58
C LEU A 3 2.49 -36.19 -16.93
N LEU A 4 2.14 -36.43 -15.67
CA LEU A 4 1.20 -35.60 -14.89
C LEU A 4 1.80 -35.00 -13.61
N LEU A 5 3.09 -35.21 -13.34
CA LEU A 5 3.75 -34.71 -12.12
C LEU A 5 4.53 -33.39 -12.31
N LYS A 6 4.51 -32.77 -13.51
CA LYS A 6 5.27 -31.54 -13.79
C LYS A 6 4.45 -30.25 -13.82
N ILE A 7 3.16 -30.30 -13.49
CA ILE A 7 2.28 -29.12 -13.55
C ILE A 7 1.36 -29.06 -12.31
N LEU A 8 1.91 -29.35 -11.12
CA LEU A 8 1.33 -28.78 -9.91
C LEU A 8 1.90 -27.36 -9.81
N PRO A 9 1.08 -26.30 -9.91
CA PRO A 9 1.59 -24.94 -9.86
C PRO A 9 2.17 -24.68 -8.47
N LYS A 10 3.23 -23.87 -8.45
CA LYS A 10 4.05 -23.44 -7.31
C LYS A 10 3.27 -22.60 -6.28
N PHE A 11 2.08 -23.03 -5.86
CA PHE A 11 1.19 -22.27 -4.98
C PHE A 11 1.27 -22.67 -3.49
N LEU A 12 2.23 -23.49 -3.07
CA LEU A 12 2.20 -24.06 -1.71
C LEU A 12 3.50 -24.03 -0.90
N ILE A 13 4.49 -23.21 -1.23
CA ILE A 13 5.65 -23.04 -0.33
C ILE A 13 5.99 -21.56 -0.16
N GLU A 14 5.67 -21.03 1.02
CA GLU A 14 6.39 -19.94 1.65
C GLU A 14 7.90 -20.25 1.60
N THR A 15 8.59 -19.89 0.52
CA THR A 15 10.03 -20.17 0.43
C THR A 15 10.88 -19.18 1.24
N THR A 16 10.25 -18.25 1.97
CA THR A 16 10.92 -17.42 2.98
C THR A 16 9.93 -17.07 4.10
N ASN A 17 9.66 -18.01 5.00
CA ASN A 17 8.97 -17.70 6.26
C ASN A 17 9.86 -16.72 7.07
N ASN A 18 9.42 -15.47 7.18
CA ASN A 18 10.14 -14.44 7.91
C ASN A 18 9.50 -14.28 9.29
N TYR A 19 9.99 -15.07 10.23
CA TYR A 19 9.45 -15.13 11.59
C TYR A 19 9.38 -13.76 12.28
N GLN A 20 10.36 -12.88 12.07
CA GLN A 20 10.37 -11.54 12.66
C GLN A 20 9.23 -10.67 12.10
N LEU A 21 8.99 -10.75 10.80
CA LEU A 21 7.89 -10.06 10.13
C LEU A 21 6.54 -10.58 10.64
N ASP A 22 6.39 -11.90 10.79
CA ASP A 22 5.15 -12.48 11.29
C ASP A 22 4.89 -12.14 12.76
N GLN A 23 5.94 -12.03 13.57
CA GLN A 23 5.82 -11.50 14.93
C GLN A 23 5.44 -10.02 14.95
N ALA A 24 5.95 -9.20 14.02
CA ALA A 24 5.58 -7.79 13.93
C ALA A 24 4.10 -7.62 13.54
N ARG A 25 3.63 -8.38 12.55
CA ARG A 25 2.22 -8.43 12.16
C ARG A 25 1.32 -8.86 13.30
N LYS A 26 1.69 -9.94 14.02
CA LYS A 26 0.96 -10.39 15.21
C LYS A 26 0.93 -9.33 16.32
N ARG A 27 2.03 -8.61 16.53
CA ARG A 27 2.08 -7.51 17.51
C ARG A 27 1.12 -6.38 17.12
N HIS A 28 1.11 -5.97 15.84
CA HIS A 28 0.20 -4.95 15.32
C HIS A 28 -1.28 -5.36 15.48
N GLN A 29 -1.62 -6.59 15.08
CA GLN A 29 -2.99 -7.12 15.18
C GLN A 29 -3.48 -7.27 16.62
N ASN A 30 -2.56 -7.41 17.59
CA ASN A 30 -2.89 -7.54 19.00
C ASN A 30 -2.82 -6.20 19.76
N LEU A 31 -2.65 -5.06 19.06
CA LEU A 31 -2.75 -3.75 19.69
C LEU A 31 -4.14 -3.56 20.33
N PRO A 32 -4.26 -2.77 21.40
CA PRO A 32 -5.55 -2.50 22.04
C PRO A 32 -6.57 -2.02 21.02
N LYS A 33 -7.77 -2.61 21.03
CA LYS A 33 -8.84 -2.23 20.13
C LYS A 33 -9.26 -0.79 20.36
N THR A 34 -9.37 -0.07 19.26
CA THR A 34 -9.70 1.35 19.19
C THR A 34 -11.20 1.58 19.12
N GLN A 35 -11.65 2.83 19.14
CA GLN A 35 -13.05 3.16 18.88
C GLN A 35 -13.46 2.79 17.46
N HIS A 36 -12.53 2.85 16.50
CA HIS A 36 -12.72 2.36 15.13
C HIS A 36 -13.11 0.88 15.06
N ASP A 37 -12.39 0.03 15.80
CA ASP A 37 -12.64 -1.42 15.84
C ASP A 37 -14.02 -1.75 16.43
N LYS A 38 -14.58 -0.82 17.20
CA LYS A 38 -15.92 -0.88 17.74
C LYS A 38 -16.82 -0.15 16.74
N PHE A 39 -17.35 -0.89 15.75
CA PHE A 39 -18.41 -0.50 14.80
C PHE A 39 -19.73 0.00 15.47
N ARG A 40 -19.65 0.75 16.57
CA ARG A 40 -20.75 1.12 17.45
C ARG A 40 -20.70 2.59 17.88
N LEU A 41 -19.54 3.26 17.86
CA LEU A 41 -19.43 4.67 18.28
C LEU A 41 -19.53 5.68 17.13
N LEU A 42 -19.09 5.33 15.91
CA LEU A 42 -19.20 6.16 14.70
C LEU A 42 -20.65 6.34 14.18
N ALA A 43 -21.63 5.66 14.79
CA ALA A 43 -22.95 5.44 14.21
C ALA A 43 -24.13 5.74 15.15
N GLU A 44 -23.92 6.37 16.30
CA GLU A 44 -25.05 6.67 17.19
C GLU A 44 -25.72 8.01 16.86
N HIS A 45 -25.01 9.02 16.36
CA HIS A 45 -25.57 10.26 15.76
C HIS A 45 -24.89 10.46 14.39
N ASP A 46 -25.68 10.68 13.33
CA ASP A 46 -25.21 11.03 11.96
C ASP A 46 -24.57 9.93 11.09
N TYR A 47 -24.87 8.65 11.34
CA TYR A 47 -24.42 7.51 10.50
C TYR A 47 -24.68 7.72 8.99
N GLN A 48 -25.83 8.27 8.63
CA GLN A 48 -26.17 8.53 7.23
C GLN A 48 -25.24 9.57 6.59
N GLU A 49 -24.91 10.62 7.33
CA GLU A 49 -23.99 11.65 6.88
C GLU A 49 -22.57 11.10 6.74
N ALA A 50 -22.11 10.31 7.72
CA ALA A 50 -20.81 9.63 7.63
C ALA A 50 -20.73 8.68 6.42
N CYS A 51 -21.81 7.95 6.10
CA CYS A 51 -21.87 7.13 4.89
C CYS A 51 -21.79 7.97 3.61
N ILE A 52 -22.47 9.11 3.55
CA ILE A 52 -22.43 10.03 2.40
C ILE A 52 -21.01 10.57 2.22
N ILE A 53 -20.40 11.09 3.29
CA ILE A 53 -19.04 11.62 3.27
C ILE A 53 -18.07 10.52 2.81
N ALA A 54 -18.09 9.34 3.42
CA ALA A 54 -17.22 8.25 3.04
C ALA A 54 -17.39 7.89 1.55
N GLN A 55 -18.63 7.78 1.07
CA GLN A 55 -18.92 7.48 -0.33
C GLN A 55 -18.38 8.56 -1.28
N GLU A 56 -18.49 9.84 -0.93
CA GLU A 56 -17.90 10.95 -1.69
C GLU A 56 -16.38 10.84 -1.74
N ARG A 57 -15.72 10.61 -0.61
CA ARG A 57 -14.25 10.44 -0.53
C ARG A 57 -13.76 9.25 -1.36
N TYR A 58 -14.40 8.09 -1.25
CA TYR A 58 -14.08 6.93 -2.08
C TYR A 58 -14.32 7.19 -3.58
N SER A 59 -15.37 7.95 -3.93
CA SER A 59 -15.65 8.35 -5.31
C SER A 59 -14.54 9.26 -5.86
N ASP A 60 -14.07 10.22 -5.07
CA ASP A 60 -12.99 11.12 -5.47
C ASP A 60 -11.65 10.40 -5.60
N LEU A 61 -11.32 9.52 -4.66
CA LEU A 61 -10.15 8.62 -4.79
C LEU A 61 -10.23 7.79 -6.07
N ALA A 62 -11.39 7.22 -6.39
CA ALA A 62 -11.60 6.46 -7.62
C ALA A 62 -11.45 7.32 -8.89
N LYS A 63 -11.89 8.59 -8.87
CA LYS A 63 -11.66 9.53 -9.99
C LYS A 63 -10.17 9.81 -10.17
N MET A 64 -9.44 10.06 -9.08
CA MET A 64 -7.98 10.27 -9.13
C MET A 64 -7.27 9.05 -9.71
N LEU A 65 -7.57 7.84 -9.19
CA LEU A 65 -7.00 6.58 -9.70
C LEU A 65 -7.27 6.40 -11.20
N ARG A 66 -8.52 6.62 -11.64
CA ARG A 66 -8.87 6.54 -13.07
C ARG A 66 -8.11 7.56 -13.91
N ALA A 67 -7.89 8.76 -13.41
CA ALA A 67 -7.12 9.78 -14.11
C ALA A 67 -5.65 9.34 -14.28
N VAL A 68 -5.01 8.88 -13.19
CA VAL A 68 -3.62 8.39 -13.24
C VAL A 68 -3.51 7.16 -14.15
N VAL A 69 -4.47 6.23 -14.09
CA VAL A 69 -4.48 5.05 -14.97
C VAL A 69 -4.58 5.44 -16.44
N ARG A 70 -5.38 6.46 -16.79
CA ARG A 70 -5.50 6.95 -18.17
C ARG A 70 -4.23 7.61 -18.67
N GLU A 71 -3.51 8.29 -17.79
CA GLU A 71 -2.27 8.99 -18.12
C GLU A 71 -1.10 8.01 -18.35
N HIS A 72 -1.00 6.96 -17.53
CA HIS A 72 0.19 6.10 -17.51
C HIS A 72 0.05 4.76 -18.23
N TYR A 73 -1.17 4.28 -18.53
CA TYR A 73 -1.37 2.98 -19.16
C TYR A 73 -2.09 3.06 -20.50
N VAL A 74 -1.71 2.16 -21.40
CA VAL A 74 -2.36 2.03 -22.71
C VAL A 74 -3.78 1.50 -22.57
N SER A 75 -4.67 1.87 -23.50
CA SER A 75 -6.10 1.54 -23.43
C SER A 75 -6.42 0.06 -23.20
N GLY A 76 -5.56 -0.86 -23.67
CA GLY A 76 -5.73 -2.31 -23.48
C GLY A 76 -5.45 -2.82 -22.06
N GLU A 77 -4.74 -2.03 -21.24
CA GLU A 77 -4.34 -2.38 -19.87
C GLU A 77 -5.18 -1.64 -18.81
N GLN A 78 -5.72 -0.47 -19.16
CA GLN A 78 -6.51 0.38 -18.26
C GLN A 78 -7.64 -0.39 -17.56
N ASN A 79 -8.40 -1.22 -18.30
CA ASN A 79 -9.51 -1.98 -17.70
C ASN A 79 -9.04 -3.01 -16.67
N LYS A 80 -7.91 -3.68 -16.95
CA LYS A 80 -7.34 -4.68 -16.03
C LYS A 80 -6.89 -4.03 -14.74
N ILE A 81 -6.15 -2.93 -14.85
CA ILE A 81 -5.64 -2.19 -13.70
C ILE A 81 -6.77 -1.60 -12.88
N ASN A 82 -7.75 -0.95 -13.51
CA ASN A 82 -8.92 -0.43 -12.80
C ASN A 82 -9.68 -1.54 -12.03
N THR A 83 -9.78 -2.74 -12.60
CA THR A 83 -10.43 -3.88 -11.94
C THR A 83 -9.65 -4.34 -10.70
N ILE A 84 -8.32 -4.40 -10.80
CA ILE A 84 -7.44 -4.74 -9.69
C ILE A 84 -7.52 -3.68 -8.58
N ILE A 85 -7.45 -2.40 -8.94
CA ILE A 85 -7.56 -1.29 -8.00
C ILE A 85 -8.86 -1.37 -7.20
N ILE A 86 -10.00 -1.58 -7.88
CA ILE A 86 -11.30 -1.73 -7.22
C ILE A 86 -11.27 -2.92 -6.24
N CYS A 87 -10.73 -4.06 -6.67
CA CYS A 87 -10.61 -5.24 -5.82
C CYS A 87 -9.74 -4.98 -4.57
N LEU A 88 -8.61 -4.27 -4.71
CA LEU A 88 -7.75 -3.90 -3.59
C LEU A 88 -8.46 -2.97 -2.61
N ILE A 89 -9.20 -1.96 -3.11
CA ILE A 89 -9.99 -1.05 -2.28
C ILE A 89 -11.06 -1.84 -1.52
N ASP A 90 -11.80 -2.74 -2.18
CA ASP A 90 -12.85 -3.54 -1.55
C ASP A 90 -12.28 -4.43 -0.42
N ILE A 91 -11.12 -5.06 -0.63
CA ILE A 91 -10.42 -5.87 0.38
C ILE A 91 -10.04 -5.01 1.59
N LEU A 92 -9.50 -3.83 1.35
CA LEU A 92 -9.02 -2.95 2.41
C LEU A 92 -10.16 -2.30 3.19
N ALA A 93 -11.19 -1.83 2.49
CA ALA A 93 -12.37 -1.23 3.11
C ALA A 93 -13.18 -2.25 3.92
N SER A 94 -13.37 -3.48 3.40
CA SER A 94 -14.10 -4.54 4.11
C SER A 94 -13.44 -4.99 5.42
N LYS A 95 -12.12 -4.75 5.56
CA LYS A 95 -11.36 -5.03 6.78
C LYS A 95 -11.15 -3.81 7.66
N ALA A 96 -11.75 -2.67 7.28
CA ALA A 96 -11.51 -1.39 7.94
C ALA A 96 -10.01 -1.06 8.04
N SER A 97 -9.24 -1.47 7.03
CA SER A 97 -7.79 -1.30 6.94
C SER A 97 -7.39 -0.02 6.20
N ILE A 98 -8.32 0.55 5.43
CA ILE A 98 -8.26 1.93 4.93
C ILE A 98 -9.60 2.59 5.19
N PHE A 99 -9.59 3.85 5.62
CA PHE A 99 -10.81 4.63 5.80
C PHE A 99 -10.50 6.14 5.72
N PRO A 100 -11.43 6.94 5.18
CA PRO A 100 -11.25 8.39 5.12
C PRO A 100 -11.51 9.03 6.49
N ASP A 101 -10.91 10.20 6.71
CA ASP A 101 -11.32 11.10 7.77
C ASP A 101 -12.67 11.76 7.43
N MET A 102 -13.50 12.01 8.45
CA MET A 102 -14.84 12.58 8.27
C MET A 102 -14.84 14.12 8.31
N GLU A 103 -13.83 14.74 8.90
CA GLU A 103 -13.67 16.19 9.03
C GLU A 103 -12.74 16.76 7.94
N TYR A 104 -11.71 16.02 7.56
CA TYR A 104 -10.66 16.47 6.64
C TYR A 104 -10.70 15.74 5.29
N GLU A 105 -10.85 16.52 4.20
CA GLU A 105 -11.11 15.98 2.87
C GLU A 105 -10.01 15.10 2.28
N ASN A 106 -8.76 15.37 2.64
CA ASN A 106 -7.58 14.76 2.04
C ASN A 106 -6.80 13.92 3.05
N VAL A 107 -7.45 13.40 4.08
CA VAL A 107 -6.82 12.59 5.12
C VAL A 107 -7.44 11.21 5.10
N TRP A 108 -6.57 10.20 5.04
CA TRP A 108 -6.91 8.81 5.10
C TRP A 108 -6.10 8.14 6.20
N TYR A 109 -6.67 7.09 6.78
CA TYR A 109 -6.02 6.28 7.79
C TYR A 109 -5.77 4.88 7.25
N ILE A 110 -4.56 4.37 7.47
CA ILE A 110 -4.19 2.98 7.16
C ILE A 110 -3.97 2.22 8.48
N ASP A 111 -4.71 1.14 8.70
CA ASP A 111 -4.54 0.19 9.81
C ASP A 111 -4.19 -1.21 9.28
N HIS A 112 -3.18 -1.27 8.41
CA HIS A 112 -2.64 -2.53 7.90
C HIS A 112 -1.12 -2.51 7.90
N TYR A 113 -0.51 -3.34 8.75
CA TYR A 113 0.94 -3.37 8.96
C TYR A 113 1.77 -3.39 7.66
N ASP A 114 1.45 -4.27 6.71
CA ASP A 114 2.23 -4.36 5.48
C ASP A 114 2.08 -3.11 4.59
N LEU A 115 0.96 -2.39 4.68
CA LEU A 115 0.76 -1.13 3.95
C LEU A 115 1.46 0.03 4.63
N ILE A 116 1.47 0.07 5.96
CA ILE A 116 2.25 1.06 6.73
C ILE A 116 3.74 0.91 6.40
N GLU A 117 4.25 -0.32 6.36
CA GLU A 117 5.65 -0.58 5.98
C GLU A 117 5.94 -0.24 4.51
N LEU A 118 4.97 -0.45 3.61
CA LEU A 118 5.07 -0.03 2.21
C LEU A 118 5.14 1.49 2.09
N ALA A 119 4.24 2.21 2.76
CA ALA A 119 4.20 3.67 2.77
C ALA A 119 5.51 4.26 3.31
N ARG A 120 6.00 3.75 4.45
CA ARG A 120 7.33 4.12 5.00
C ARG A 120 8.45 3.86 4.01
N ASN A 121 8.43 2.75 3.27
CA ASN A 121 9.45 2.48 2.24
C ASN A 121 9.35 3.41 1.03
N MET A 122 8.14 3.84 0.70
CA MET A 122 7.87 4.82 -0.34
C MET A 122 8.26 6.24 0.07
N GLY A 123 8.44 6.51 1.37
CA GLY A 123 8.63 7.85 1.90
C GLY A 123 7.36 8.68 1.81
N VAL A 124 6.19 8.01 1.88
CA VAL A 124 4.87 8.65 1.86
C VAL A 124 4.18 8.48 3.21
N GLY A 125 3.17 9.32 3.46
CA GLY A 125 2.66 9.56 4.80
C GLY A 125 3.23 10.86 5.35
N ASP A 126 2.42 11.57 6.11
CA ASP A 126 2.73 12.92 6.58
C ASP A 126 2.32 13.06 8.04
N GLU A 127 3.33 13.15 8.91
CA GLU A 127 3.16 13.30 10.37
C GLU A 127 2.54 14.66 10.75
N THR A 128 2.41 15.59 9.79
CA THR A 128 1.74 16.90 9.99
C THR A 128 0.26 16.86 9.67
N LEU A 129 -0.25 15.78 9.06
CA LEU A 129 -1.68 15.59 8.87
C LEU A 129 -2.39 15.53 10.22
N PRO A 130 -3.62 16.06 10.30
CA PRO A 130 -4.38 16.00 11.53
C PRO A 130 -4.58 14.53 11.92
N HIS A 131 -4.22 14.21 13.16
CA HIS A 131 -4.59 12.93 13.76
C HIS A 131 -6.08 12.89 14.02
N TRP A 132 -6.62 11.68 14.01
CA TRP A 132 -8.00 11.44 14.38
C TRP A 132 -8.27 11.95 15.80
N GLN A 133 -9.13 12.96 15.93
CA GLN A 133 -9.25 13.71 17.18
C GLN A 133 -9.88 12.90 18.31
N GLU A 134 -10.72 11.94 17.96
CA GLU A 134 -11.48 11.10 18.87
C GLU A 134 -10.62 10.04 19.55
N GLU A 135 -9.41 9.78 19.03
CA GLU A 135 -8.49 8.81 19.62
C GLU A 135 -7.02 9.20 19.44
N LEU A 136 -6.28 9.21 20.55
CA LEU A 136 -4.83 9.31 20.49
C LEU A 136 -4.27 8.14 19.69
N ASN A 137 -3.44 8.40 18.66
CA ASN A 137 -2.75 7.38 17.87
C ASN A 137 -1.62 6.70 18.68
N LEU A 138 -2.00 6.04 19.77
CA LEU A 138 -1.08 5.31 20.64
C LEU A 138 -0.41 4.19 19.85
N TYR A 139 0.90 4.04 20.06
CA TYR A 139 1.73 3.03 19.40
C TYR A 139 1.86 3.17 17.88
N ASN A 140 1.50 4.33 17.30
CA ASN A 140 1.51 4.58 15.85
C ASN A 140 0.71 3.50 15.10
N ARG A 141 -0.50 3.21 15.62
CA ARG A 141 -1.39 2.20 15.06
C ARG A 141 -1.83 2.59 13.65
N TYR A 142 -2.21 3.85 13.49
CA TYR A 142 -2.63 4.41 12.21
C TYR A 142 -1.47 5.10 11.53
N LEU A 143 -1.47 5.03 10.21
CA LEU A 143 -0.71 5.95 9.38
C LEU A 143 -1.68 6.90 8.68
N GLU A 144 -1.52 8.18 8.95
CA GLU A 144 -2.19 9.29 8.27
C GLU A 144 -1.53 9.53 6.92
N ILE A 145 -2.35 9.62 5.88
CA ILE A 145 -1.87 9.71 4.51
C ILE A 145 -2.78 10.56 3.63
N SER A 146 -2.19 11.25 2.66
CA SER A 146 -2.93 12.02 1.68
C SER A 146 -3.58 11.13 0.62
N SER A 147 -4.61 11.65 -0.08
CA SER A 147 -5.22 10.92 -1.20
C SER A 147 -4.20 10.63 -2.30
N SER A 148 -3.29 11.57 -2.60
CA SER A 148 -2.24 11.37 -3.61
C SER A 148 -1.26 10.25 -3.26
N ASP A 149 -0.89 10.14 -1.99
CA ASP A 149 0.00 9.08 -1.52
C ASP A 149 -0.71 7.72 -1.52
N LEU A 150 -1.99 7.70 -1.13
CA LEU A 150 -2.83 6.51 -1.22
C LEU A 150 -2.98 6.03 -2.67
N VAL A 151 -3.14 6.96 -3.63
CA VAL A 151 -3.13 6.65 -5.06
C VAL A 151 -1.82 5.95 -5.48
N GLN A 152 -0.68 6.47 -5.06
CA GLN A 152 0.63 5.87 -5.37
C GLN A 152 0.74 4.45 -4.81
N ILE A 153 0.33 4.23 -3.55
CA ILE A 153 0.36 2.91 -2.91
C ILE A 153 -0.53 1.93 -3.68
N LEU A 154 -1.77 2.32 -4.01
CA LEU A 154 -2.71 1.45 -4.71
C LEU A 154 -2.25 1.10 -6.13
N LEU A 155 -1.58 2.02 -6.81
CA LEU A 155 -0.99 1.77 -8.13
C LEU A 155 0.15 0.76 -8.05
N ASP A 156 1.10 0.93 -7.12
CA ASP A 156 2.20 -0.02 -6.93
C ASP A 156 1.70 -1.44 -6.62
N LEU A 157 0.70 -1.55 -5.74
CA LEU A 157 0.07 -2.83 -5.43
C LEU A 157 -0.59 -3.44 -6.66
N SER A 158 -1.21 -2.59 -7.49
CA SER A 158 -1.90 -3.02 -8.70
C SER A 158 -0.93 -3.54 -9.77
N GLU A 159 0.25 -2.91 -9.91
CA GLU A 159 1.29 -3.38 -10.82
C GLU A 159 1.82 -4.76 -10.42
N GLU A 160 2.03 -5.01 -9.12
CA GLU A 160 2.44 -6.33 -8.66
C GLU A 160 1.29 -7.35 -8.82
N ALA A 161 0.05 -6.94 -8.55
CA ALA A 161 -1.15 -7.78 -8.74
C ALA A 161 -1.46 -8.09 -10.23
N LEU A 162 -0.94 -7.32 -11.19
CA LEU A 162 -1.00 -7.70 -12.61
C LEU A 162 -0.13 -8.92 -12.92
N ILE A 163 0.98 -9.08 -12.20
CA ILE A 163 1.92 -10.19 -12.38
C ILE A 163 1.33 -11.47 -11.77
N ASP A 164 0.69 -11.36 -10.60
CA ASP A 164 0.08 -12.48 -9.88
C ASP A 164 -1.39 -12.17 -9.50
N PRO A 165 -2.30 -12.23 -10.49
CA PRO A 165 -3.69 -11.82 -10.29
C PRO A 165 -4.44 -12.78 -9.38
N TYR A 166 -5.35 -12.23 -8.58
CA TYR A 166 -6.24 -13.01 -7.71
C TYR A 166 -6.97 -14.09 -8.51
N GLN A 167 -6.94 -15.31 -8.00
CA GLN A 167 -7.65 -16.45 -8.56
C GLN A 167 -8.88 -16.75 -7.72
N PHE A 168 -10.04 -16.89 -8.37
CA PHE A 168 -11.28 -17.20 -7.68
C PHE A 168 -11.15 -18.49 -6.84
N GLY A 169 -11.53 -18.42 -5.57
CA GLY A 169 -11.40 -19.53 -4.61
C GLY A 169 -10.07 -19.58 -3.86
N ALA A 170 -9.12 -18.70 -4.18
CA ALA A 170 -7.93 -18.49 -3.36
C ALA A 170 -8.29 -17.73 -2.07
N ASP A 171 -7.49 -17.91 -1.02
CA ASP A 171 -7.60 -17.11 0.20
C ASP A 171 -7.20 -15.65 -0.12
N ILE A 172 -8.19 -14.77 -0.08
CA ILE A 172 -8.05 -13.35 -0.43
C ILE A 172 -7.10 -12.59 0.52
N ASP A 173 -7.05 -13.01 1.79
CA ASP A 173 -6.17 -12.41 2.80
C ASP A 173 -4.73 -12.83 2.56
N GLN A 174 -4.53 -14.12 2.26
CA GLN A 174 -3.23 -14.64 1.91
C GLN A 174 -2.71 -14.02 0.61
N TRP A 175 -3.56 -13.90 -0.41
CA TRP A 175 -3.21 -13.25 -1.68
C TRP A 175 -2.84 -11.77 -1.46
N PHE A 176 -3.65 -11.00 -0.74
CA PHE A 176 -3.35 -9.59 -0.49
C PHE A 176 -2.02 -9.41 0.27
N ARG A 177 -1.78 -10.19 1.34
CA ARG A 177 -0.50 -10.16 2.08
C ARG A 177 0.69 -10.52 1.19
N TYR A 178 0.50 -11.45 0.27
CA TYR A 178 1.51 -11.80 -0.71
C TYR A 178 1.82 -10.62 -1.64
N ILE A 179 0.80 -9.99 -2.23
CA ILE A 179 0.97 -8.82 -3.12
C ILE A 179 1.65 -7.66 -2.41
N ALA A 180 1.20 -7.28 -1.21
CA ALA A 180 1.83 -6.20 -0.44
C ALA A 180 3.31 -6.48 -0.15
N ARG A 181 3.64 -7.74 0.16
CA ARG A 181 5.02 -8.16 0.41
C ARG A 181 5.89 -8.13 -0.84
N GLU A 182 5.40 -8.66 -1.96
CA GLU A 182 6.17 -8.65 -3.21
C GLU A 182 6.37 -7.23 -3.72
N THR A 183 5.36 -6.36 -3.60
CA THR A 183 5.45 -4.92 -3.89
C THR A 183 6.59 -4.28 -3.08
N LEU A 184 6.61 -4.49 -1.75
CA LEU A 184 7.68 -3.98 -0.88
C LEU A 184 9.07 -4.52 -1.27
N LYS A 185 9.17 -5.81 -1.64
CA LYS A 185 10.43 -6.40 -2.11
C LYS A 185 10.87 -5.78 -3.44
N SER A 186 9.95 -5.60 -4.38
CA SER A 186 10.19 -4.98 -5.69
C SER A 186 10.73 -3.55 -5.51
N ARG A 187 10.09 -2.73 -4.67
CA ARG A 187 10.57 -1.37 -4.35
C ARG A 187 11.93 -1.36 -3.67
N ARG A 188 12.16 -2.20 -2.65
CA ARG A 188 13.48 -2.31 -1.99
C ARG A 188 14.58 -2.78 -2.94
N ARG A 189 14.27 -3.62 -3.93
CA ARG A 189 15.20 -4.00 -5.00
C ARG A 189 15.53 -2.80 -5.88
N LEU A 190 14.53 -2.05 -6.34
CA LEU A 190 14.70 -0.85 -7.15
C LEU A 190 15.49 0.25 -6.41
N PHE A 191 15.18 0.49 -5.14
CA PHE A 191 15.91 1.44 -4.30
C PHE A 191 17.40 1.09 -4.21
N ARG A 192 17.74 -0.16 -3.86
CA ARG A 192 19.13 -0.63 -3.82
C ARG A 192 19.83 -0.54 -5.17
N TYR A 193 19.10 -0.78 -6.26
CA TYR A 193 19.65 -0.65 -7.61
C TYR A 193 19.98 0.81 -7.94
N ARG A 194 19.07 1.75 -7.65
CA ARG A 194 19.30 3.19 -7.81
C ARG A 194 20.46 3.69 -6.95
N GLN A 195 20.56 3.22 -5.70
CA GLN A 195 21.67 3.56 -4.81
C GLN A 195 23.02 3.06 -5.36
N LYS A 196 23.08 1.83 -5.85
CA LYS A 196 24.30 1.32 -6.50
C LYS A 196 24.68 2.11 -7.74
N GLN A 197 23.69 2.55 -8.54
CA GLN A 197 23.95 3.42 -9.69
C GLN A 197 24.49 4.78 -9.25
N SER A 198 23.88 5.45 -8.27
CA SER A 198 24.36 6.75 -7.77
C SER A 198 25.76 6.66 -7.16
N GLU A 199 26.05 5.60 -6.40
CA GLU A 199 27.40 5.31 -5.89
C GLU A 199 28.41 5.08 -7.02
N SER A 200 28.00 4.38 -8.08
CA SER A 200 28.86 4.16 -9.26
C SER A 200 29.14 5.45 -10.02
N TYR A 201 28.17 6.37 -10.14
CA TYR A 201 28.38 7.71 -10.70
C TYR A 201 29.29 8.56 -9.81
N TYR A 202 29.15 8.47 -8.48
CA TYR A 202 30.03 9.19 -7.54
C TYR A 202 31.49 8.70 -7.65
N ILE A 203 31.69 7.39 -7.79
CA ILE A 203 33.02 6.79 -8.00
C ILE A 203 33.57 7.17 -9.39
N SER A 204 32.74 7.22 -10.44
CA SER A 204 33.20 7.60 -11.78
C SER A 204 33.64 9.07 -11.86
N ILE A 205 32.93 9.99 -11.19
CA ILE A 205 33.31 11.42 -11.12
C ILE A 205 34.66 11.59 -10.37
N ARG A 206 34.86 10.88 -9.26
CA ARG A 206 36.16 10.87 -8.54
C ARG A 206 37.29 10.24 -9.34
N ASN A 207 37.02 9.19 -10.12
CA ASN A 207 38.02 8.50 -10.94
C ASN A 207 38.30 9.20 -12.28
N LEU A 208 37.44 10.13 -12.71
CA LEU A 208 37.67 10.99 -13.89
C LEU A 208 38.56 12.21 -13.58
N GLY A 209 39.05 12.36 -12.34
CA GLY A 209 40.00 13.41 -12.01
C GLY A 209 39.45 14.83 -12.16
N ILE A 210 38.12 15.00 -12.14
CA ILE A 210 37.49 16.31 -12.04
C ILE A 210 37.63 16.74 -10.57
N ARG A 211 38.84 17.16 -10.19
CA ARG A 211 39.01 18.08 -9.08
C ARG A 211 38.44 19.40 -9.55
N ASP A 212 37.42 19.88 -8.85
CA ASP A 212 36.96 21.25 -8.98
C ASP A 212 38.19 22.16 -8.95
N TRP A 213 38.41 22.87 -10.06
CA TRP A 213 39.32 24.01 -10.11
C TRP A 213 38.62 25.17 -9.38
N GLU A 214 38.46 25.03 -8.07
CA GLU A 214 38.25 26.19 -7.20
C GLU A 214 39.62 26.74 -6.82
N ASN A 215 40.12 27.62 -7.69
CA ASN A 215 41.00 28.72 -7.33
C ASN A 215 40.92 29.77 -8.42
N ASN A 216 40.08 30.77 -8.19
CA ASN A 216 40.41 32.19 -8.37
C ASN A 216 39.38 33.06 -7.65
#